data_AF-A0A9Q9ISU4-F1
#
_entry.id   AF-A0A9Q9ISU4-F1
#
_cell.length_a   1.000
_cell.length_b   1.000
_cell.length_c   1.000
_cell.angle_alpha   90.00
_cell.angle_beta   90.00
_cell.angle_gamma   90.00
#
_symmetry.space_group_name_H-M   'P 1'
#
loop_
_entity.id
_entity.type
_entity.pdbx_description
1 polymer ?
#
loop_
_entity_poly.entity_id
_entity_poly.type
_entity_poly.pdbx_seq_one_letter_code
_entity_poly.pdbx_strand_id
1 'polypeptide(L)'
;MRGRAFDVMQIPASFWQDSVLLDALADRDVGQLFRLVQKVSQASQTQIGIATGLSQAQVSEIMSRARRVSTIEVLARIVNGLGIPEPARTVLFLGDRSQATTGRPAVSSAPNTKRYNDGADPARFGDVTAVYASRSEFMSAMPPHTLLDTAKDIRIAGLSLNLICQQYADTKLISLLESGTRIRCLFLDPEGDAIKAREREEGHPGPQLRVLTEMNIQLLRRVRDRLPADKRDCLALGTYDQTIRFNVVLVDKRLCIAQPYLPTARGVESPTVVIEQRTPNTGLYATFEEIFATLWKASRPL
;
A
#
# COMPACT_ATOMS: atom_id res chain seq x y z
N MET A 1 -45.33 24.75 7.50
CA MET A 1 -44.77 25.97 8.13
C MET A 1 -43.39 25.67 8.70
N ARG A 2 -42.31 26.23 8.12
CA ARG A 2 -40.94 26.21 8.70
C ARG A 2 -40.38 27.63 8.57
N GLY A 3 -40.61 28.46 9.61
CA GLY A 3 -40.24 29.87 9.64
C GLY A 3 -38.96 30.11 10.44
N ARG A 4 -37.96 30.68 9.75
CA ARG A 4 -36.93 31.64 10.19
C ARG A 4 -36.53 31.69 11.68
N ALA A 5 -35.31 31.27 12.00
CA ALA A 5 -34.40 31.88 12.99
C ALA A 5 -33.02 31.20 12.99
N PHE A 6 -32.24 31.31 11.90
CA PHE A 6 -30.79 31.07 11.98
C PHE A 6 -30.13 32.36 11.54
N ASP A 7 -29.75 33.16 12.54
CA ASP A 7 -28.82 34.26 12.33
C ASP A 7 -27.52 33.60 11.83
N VAL A 8 -27.28 33.72 10.53
CA VAL A 8 -26.06 33.20 9.91
C VAL A 8 -24.94 33.98 10.56
N MET A 9 -24.15 33.34 11.42
CA MET A 9 -22.92 33.94 11.94
C MET A 9 -22.12 34.43 10.73
N GLN A 10 -22.09 35.74 10.51
CA GLN A 10 -21.38 36.36 9.40
C GLN A 10 -19.89 36.32 9.75
N ILE A 11 -19.20 35.29 9.28
CA ILE A 11 -17.75 35.16 9.43
C ILE A 11 -17.12 35.67 8.13
N PRO A 12 -16.37 36.81 8.15
CA PRO A 12 -15.75 37.35 6.95
C PRO A 12 -14.78 36.35 6.31
N ALA A 13 -14.72 36.31 4.97
CA ALA A 13 -13.80 35.39 4.28
C ALA A 13 -12.32 35.62 4.65
N SER A 14 -11.93 36.86 4.94
CA SER A 14 -10.57 37.23 5.37
C SER A 14 -10.19 36.66 6.73
N PHE A 15 -11.16 36.34 7.59
CA PHE A 15 -10.91 35.72 8.90
C PHE A 15 -10.17 34.39 8.75
N TRP A 16 -10.52 33.59 7.74
CA TRP A 16 -9.93 32.27 7.51
C TRP A 16 -8.47 32.29 7.02
N GLN A 17 -7.93 33.48 6.75
CA GLN A 17 -6.55 33.70 6.35
C GLN A 17 -5.71 34.32 7.47
N ASP A 18 -6.32 34.63 8.62
CA ASP A 18 -5.63 35.24 9.75
C ASP A 18 -4.60 34.27 10.36
N SER A 19 -3.37 34.74 10.55
CA SER A 19 -2.27 33.91 11.06
C SER A 19 -2.53 33.32 12.45
N VAL A 20 -3.19 34.06 13.34
CA VAL A 20 -3.49 33.59 14.71
C VAL A 20 -4.56 32.50 14.69
N LEU A 21 -5.53 32.61 13.76
CA LEU A 21 -6.48 31.55 13.51
C LEU A 21 -5.80 30.31 12.91
N LEU A 22 -4.95 30.48 11.91
CA LEU A 22 -4.26 29.35 11.25
C LEU A 22 -3.35 28.59 12.22
N ASP A 23 -2.64 29.29 13.10
CA ASP A 23 -1.84 28.66 14.15
C ASP A 23 -2.74 27.87 15.13
N ALA A 24 -3.89 28.44 15.53
CA ALA A 24 -4.87 27.73 16.37
C ALA A 24 -5.46 26.49 15.68
N LEU A 25 -5.68 26.53 14.37
CA LEU A 25 -6.13 25.39 13.58
C LEU A 25 -5.04 24.33 13.49
N ALA A 26 -3.77 24.72 13.25
CA ALA A 26 -2.64 23.79 13.19
C ALA A 26 -2.46 23.03 14.52
N ASP A 27 -2.60 23.74 15.65
CA ASP A 27 -2.54 23.15 16.99
C ASP A 27 -3.83 22.42 17.41
N ARG A 28 -4.88 22.47 16.57
CA ARG A 28 -6.23 21.98 16.87
C ARG A 28 -6.82 22.55 18.17
N ASP A 29 -6.46 23.79 18.53
CA ASP A 29 -7.04 24.50 19.68
C ASP A 29 -8.44 25.01 19.32
N VAL A 30 -9.43 24.12 19.42
CA VAL A 30 -10.85 24.44 19.19
C VAL A 30 -11.35 25.52 20.16
N GLY A 31 -10.80 25.59 21.38
CA GLY A 31 -11.16 26.64 22.33
C GLY A 31 -10.75 28.01 21.83
N GLN A 32 -9.57 28.12 21.23
CA GLN A 32 -9.10 29.35 20.59
C GLN A 32 -9.88 29.68 19.32
N LEU A 33 -10.20 28.69 18.49
CA LEU A 33 -11.10 28.85 17.34
C LEU A 33 -12.44 29.49 17.76
N PHE A 34 -13.11 28.96 18.78
CA PHE A 34 -14.39 29.52 19.26
C PHE A 34 -14.27 30.93 19.81
N ARG A 35 -13.19 31.24 20.54
CA ARG A 35 -12.91 32.60 21.03
C ARG A 35 -12.72 33.59 19.87
N LEU A 36 -11.99 33.20 18.83
CA LEU A 36 -11.75 34.03 17.64
C LEU A 36 -13.03 34.23 16.82
N VAL A 37 -13.83 33.17 16.64
CA VAL A 37 -15.14 33.25 15.98
C VAL A 37 -16.08 34.18 16.74
N GLN A 38 -16.19 34.03 18.06
CA GLN A 38 -17.02 34.91 18.90
C GLN A 38 -16.58 36.38 18.78
N LYS A 39 -15.27 36.64 18.73
CA LYS A 39 -14.75 38.01 18.58
C LYS A 39 -15.14 38.63 17.23
N VAL A 40 -15.14 37.86 16.15
CA VAL A 40 -15.38 38.39 14.80
C VAL A 40 -16.87 38.45 14.43
N SER A 41 -17.67 37.50 14.90
CA SER A 41 -19.11 37.41 14.57
C SER A 41 -20.03 37.90 15.69
N GLN A 42 -19.48 38.22 16.87
CA GLN A 42 -20.24 38.54 18.10
C GLN A 42 -21.22 37.43 18.53
N ALA A 43 -21.02 36.21 18.07
CA ALA A 43 -21.88 35.09 18.40
C ALA A 43 -21.77 34.68 19.87
N SER A 44 -22.93 34.41 20.47
CA SER A 44 -23.00 33.78 21.80
C SER A 44 -22.52 32.32 21.75
N GLN A 45 -22.11 31.79 22.91
CA GLN A 45 -21.77 30.36 23.04
C GLN A 45 -22.94 29.45 22.68
N THR A 46 -24.18 29.88 22.91
CA THR A 46 -25.39 29.17 22.49
C THR A 46 -25.50 29.11 20.97
N GLN A 47 -25.23 30.21 20.26
CA GLN A 47 -25.23 30.23 18.79
C GLN A 47 -24.13 29.35 18.20
N ILE A 48 -22.92 29.38 18.78
CA ILE A 48 -21.82 28.48 18.38
C ILE A 48 -22.21 27.01 18.63
N GLY A 49 -22.83 26.72 19.77
CA GLY A 49 -23.33 25.40 20.11
C GLY A 49 -24.34 24.89 19.08
N ILE A 50 -25.36 25.69 18.77
CA ILE A 50 -26.38 25.34 17.77
C ILE A 50 -25.74 25.05 16.40
N ALA A 51 -24.82 25.90 15.94
CA ALA A 51 -24.17 25.74 14.64
C ALA A 51 -23.29 24.48 14.57
N THR A 52 -22.54 24.19 15.62
CA THR A 52 -21.62 23.04 15.68
C THR A 52 -22.26 21.75 16.21
N GLY A 53 -23.53 21.84 16.64
CA GLY A 53 -24.26 20.76 17.30
C GLY A 53 -23.77 20.42 18.72
N LEU A 54 -23.06 21.33 19.37
CA LEU A 54 -22.62 21.22 20.76
C LEU A 54 -23.64 21.90 21.69
N SER A 55 -23.69 21.48 22.96
CA SER A 55 -24.42 22.25 23.98
C SER A 55 -23.63 23.51 24.36
N GLN A 56 -24.31 24.54 24.87
CA GLN A 56 -23.63 25.76 25.35
C GLN A 56 -22.62 25.45 26.48
N ALA A 57 -22.95 24.52 27.39
CA ALA A 57 -22.02 24.07 28.43
C ALA A 57 -20.76 23.43 27.83
N GLN A 58 -20.90 22.57 26.81
CA GLN A 58 -19.76 21.97 26.11
C GLN A 58 -18.88 23.02 25.42
N VAL A 59 -19.49 24.03 24.79
CA VAL A 59 -18.75 25.15 24.18
C VAL A 59 -17.96 25.91 25.25
N SER A 60 -18.56 26.19 26.41
CA SER A 60 -17.90 26.85 27.54
C SER A 60 -16.71 26.04 28.08
N GLU A 61 -16.88 24.73 28.29
CA GLU A 61 -15.82 23.81 28.74
C GLU A 61 -14.64 23.75 27.74
N ILE A 62 -14.94 23.78 26.44
CA ILE A 62 -13.93 23.80 25.39
C ILE A 62 -13.17 25.14 25.39
N MET A 63 -13.88 26.26 25.50
CA MET A 63 -13.28 27.59 25.53
C MET A 63 -12.40 27.83 26.77
N SER A 64 -12.79 27.29 27.93
CA SER A 64 -12.03 27.36 29.18
C SER A 64 -10.88 26.35 29.27
N ARG A 65 -10.69 25.51 28.23
CA ARG A 65 -9.72 24.41 28.17
C ARG A 65 -9.96 23.28 29.19
N ALA A 66 -11.10 23.27 29.88
CA ALA A 66 -11.52 22.17 30.75
C ALA A 66 -11.81 20.88 29.94
N ARG A 67 -12.13 21.01 28.66
CA ARG A 67 -12.40 19.89 27.74
C ARG A 67 -11.69 20.08 26.40
N ARG A 68 -11.03 19.03 25.91
CA ARG A 68 -10.46 18.99 24.54
C ARG A 68 -11.36 18.20 23.60
N VAL A 69 -11.42 18.63 22.34
CA VAL A 69 -12.09 17.87 21.28
C VAL A 69 -11.12 16.82 20.74
N SER A 70 -11.42 15.55 20.98
CA SER A 70 -10.54 14.42 20.60
C SER A 70 -11.06 13.59 19.43
N THR A 71 -12.36 13.65 19.12
CA THR A 71 -12.97 12.81 18.08
C THR A 71 -13.11 13.53 16.75
N ILE A 72 -12.81 12.81 15.67
CA ILE A 72 -12.92 13.31 14.30
C ILE A 72 -14.36 13.71 13.94
N GLU A 73 -15.36 13.00 14.46
CA GLU A 73 -16.77 13.30 14.24
C GLU A 73 -17.18 14.67 14.79
N VAL A 74 -16.68 15.04 15.97
CA VAL A 74 -16.97 16.35 16.57
C VAL A 74 -16.28 17.46 15.79
N LEU A 75 -15.03 17.24 15.36
CA LEU A 75 -14.33 18.18 14.48
C LEU A 75 -15.07 18.39 13.14
N ALA A 76 -15.58 17.32 12.52
CA ALA A 76 -16.34 17.42 11.28
C ALA A 76 -17.63 18.25 11.45
N ARG A 77 -18.34 18.09 12.58
CA ARG A 77 -19.52 18.91 12.91
C ARG A 77 -19.18 20.38 13.12
N ILE A 78 -18.05 20.66 13.78
CA ILE A 78 -17.56 22.04 13.96
C ILE A 78 -17.20 22.68 12.62
N VAL A 79 -16.48 21.96 11.77
CA VAL A 79 -16.06 22.40 10.43
C VAL A 79 -17.28 22.75 9.57
N ASN A 80 -18.28 21.87 9.55
CA ASN A 80 -19.51 22.09 8.79
C ASN A 80 -20.35 23.21 9.39
N GLY A 81 -20.49 23.24 10.72
CA GLY A 81 -21.28 24.21 11.45
C GLY A 81 -20.78 25.65 11.33
N LEU A 82 -19.47 25.85 11.32
CA LEU A 82 -18.84 27.16 11.17
C LEU A 82 -18.58 27.54 9.71
N GLY A 83 -18.82 26.63 8.76
CA GLY A 83 -18.54 26.87 7.34
C GLY A 83 -17.06 27.10 7.04
N ILE A 84 -16.15 26.42 7.73
CA ILE A 84 -14.69 26.58 7.55
C ILE A 84 -14.35 26.29 6.07
N PRO A 85 -13.61 27.14 5.34
CA PRO A 85 -13.24 26.91 3.94
C PRO A 85 -12.10 25.89 3.81
N GLU A 86 -11.95 25.30 2.62
CA GLU A 86 -11.01 24.19 2.35
C GLU A 86 -9.55 24.46 2.79
N PRO A 87 -8.95 25.63 2.54
CA PRO A 87 -7.57 25.88 2.98
C PRO A 87 -7.41 25.81 4.50
N ALA A 88 -8.37 26.36 5.25
CA ALA A 88 -8.38 26.32 6.71
C ALA A 88 -8.73 24.93 7.26
N ARG A 89 -9.57 24.15 6.56
CA ARG A 89 -9.83 22.74 6.91
C ARG A 89 -8.56 21.91 6.81
N THR A 90 -7.80 22.09 5.72
CA THR A 90 -6.56 21.35 5.50
C THR A 90 -5.56 21.60 6.63
N VAL A 91 -5.41 22.85 7.08
CA VAL A 91 -4.57 23.17 8.25
C VAL A 91 -5.07 22.47 9.51
N LEU A 92 -6.38 22.51 9.80
CA LEU A 92 -6.96 21.86 10.97
C LEU A 92 -6.71 20.34 11.00
N PHE A 93 -6.88 19.69 9.85
CA PHE A 93 -6.75 18.23 9.77
C PHE A 93 -5.29 17.76 9.64
N LEU A 94 -4.43 18.49 8.94
CA LEU A 94 -3.02 18.10 8.77
C LEU A 94 -2.10 18.63 9.87
N GLY A 95 -2.53 19.64 10.62
CA GLY A 95 -1.75 20.21 11.72
C GLY A 95 -0.55 21.05 11.27
N ASP A 96 -0.58 21.58 10.05
CA ASP A 96 0.51 22.38 9.48
C ASP A 96 -0.05 23.60 8.75
N ARG A 97 0.31 24.79 9.23
CA ARG A 97 -0.12 26.07 8.66
C ARG A 97 0.37 26.30 7.22
N SER A 98 1.46 25.66 6.82
CA SER A 98 2.05 25.78 5.48
C SER A 98 1.11 25.26 4.37
N GLN A 99 0.13 24.45 4.77
CA GLN A 99 -0.90 23.89 3.89
C GLN A 99 -1.99 24.89 3.48
N ALA A 100 -2.10 26.06 4.14
CA ALA A 100 -3.05 27.11 3.76
C ALA A 100 -2.69 27.79 2.42
N THR A 101 -1.39 27.82 2.10
CA THR A 101 -0.82 28.52 0.92
C THR A 101 -0.69 27.64 -0.31
N THR A 102 -0.78 26.32 -0.17
CA THR A 102 -0.75 25.39 -1.29
C THR A 102 -2.13 25.34 -1.95
N GLY A 103 -2.43 26.36 -2.75
CA GLY A 103 -3.58 26.32 -3.66
C GLY A 103 -3.52 25.05 -4.50
N ARG A 104 -4.47 24.15 -4.28
CA ARG A 104 -4.65 22.96 -5.11
C ARG A 104 -4.84 23.43 -6.56
N PRO A 105 -4.11 22.90 -7.57
CA PRO A 105 -4.41 23.21 -8.96
C PRO A 105 -5.86 22.79 -9.22
N ALA A 106 -6.65 23.72 -9.77
CA ALA A 106 -8.06 23.50 -10.06
C ALA A 106 -8.22 22.23 -10.88
N VAL A 107 -9.02 21.28 -10.35
CA VAL A 107 -9.42 20.10 -11.11
C VAL A 107 -10.39 20.59 -12.17
N SER A 108 -9.86 20.86 -13.37
CA SER A 108 -10.64 21.18 -14.57
C SER A 108 -11.53 20.00 -14.92
N SER A 109 -12.83 20.15 -14.70
CA SER A 109 -13.88 19.27 -15.20
C SER A 109 -14.10 19.48 -16.71
N ALA A 110 -13.41 18.69 -17.54
CA ALA A 110 -13.84 18.40 -18.92
C ALA A 110 -13.29 17.05 -19.39
N PRO A 111 -14.07 16.26 -20.16
CA PRO A 111 -13.78 14.87 -20.45
C PRO A 111 -12.72 14.77 -21.54
N ASN A 112 -11.54 14.26 -21.21
CA ASN A 112 -10.51 14.01 -22.22
C ASN A 112 -10.40 12.52 -22.51
N THR A 113 -11.18 12.07 -23.48
CA THR A 113 -10.92 10.88 -24.29
C THR A 113 -9.65 11.10 -25.12
N LYS A 114 -8.49 11.15 -24.46
CA LYS A 114 -7.20 11.01 -25.14
C LYS A 114 -6.88 9.54 -25.30
N ARG A 115 -7.03 9.07 -26.54
CA ARG A 115 -6.44 7.82 -27.06
C ARG A 115 -5.00 7.70 -26.55
N TYR A 116 -4.73 6.65 -25.79
CA TYR A 116 -3.38 6.23 -25.44
C TYR A 116 -2.77 5.55 -26.66
N ASN A 117 -1.93 6.28 -27.39
CA ASN A 117 -0.77 5.73 -28.10
C ASN A 117 0.05 6.89 -28.65
N ASP A 118 1.21 7.13 -28.03
CA ASP A 118 2.51 7.13 -28.71
C ASP A 118 3.61 7.53 -27.71
N GLY A 119 4.62 6.67 -27.58
CA GLY A 119 5.89 6.95 -26.89
C GLY A 119 5.77 7.17 -25.39
N ALA A 120 5.56 6.11 -24.60
CA ALA A 120 5.75 6.21 -23.16
C ALA A 120 7.22 6.51 -22.88
N ASP A 121 7.52 7.74 -22.47
CA ASP A 121 8.78 8.09 -21.82
C ASP A 121 9.04 7.04 -20.73
N PRO A 122 10.13 6.24 -20.84
CA PRO A 122 10.46 5.23 -19.85
C PRO A 122 10.46 5.81 -18.43
N ALA A 123 10.78 7.10 -18.26
CA ALA A 123 10.83 7.77 -16.97
C ALA A 123 9.46 7.90 -16.27
N ARG A 124 8.33 7.69 -16.96
CA ARG A 124 7.00 8.01 -16.43
C ARG A 124 6.57 7.16 -15.22
N PHE A 125 7.07 5.93 -15.11
CA PHE A 125 6.69 4.99 -14.05
C PHE A 125 7.90 4.50 -13.22
N GLY A 126 9.00 5.25 -13.23
CA GLY A 126 10.25 4.86 -12.60
C GLY A 126 10.81 3.58 -13.22
N ASP A 127 10.98 2.55 -12.41
CA ASP A 127 11.52 1.24 -12.82
C ASP A 127 10.45 0.26 -13.32
N VAL A 128 9.17 0.63 -13.26
CA VAL A 128 8.08 -0.22 -13.78
C VAL A 128 8.06 -0.15 -15.29
N THR A 129 8.22 -1.29 -15.95
CA THR A 129 8.23 -1.41 -17.42
C THR A 129 6.93 -1.96 -17.97
N ALA A 130 6.19 -2.76 -17.20
CA ALA A 130 4.87 -3.24 -17.55
C ALA A 130 4.00 -3.51 -16.32
N VAL A 131 2.69 -3.40 -16.49
CA VAL A 131 1.69 -3.84 -15.51
C VAL A 131 0.64 -4.65 -16.26
N TYR A 132 0.36 -5.85 -15.75
CA TYR A 132 -0.69 -6.73 -16.26
C TYR A 132 -1.82 -6.80 -15.25
N ALA A 133 -3.07 -6.78 -15.72
CA ALA A 133 -4.24 -6.76 -14.86
C ALA A 133 -4.47 -8.10 -14.14
N SER A 134 -3.95 -9.19 -14.71
CA SER A 134 -4.06 -10.53 -14.14
C SER A 134 -2.78 -11.34 -14.34
N ARG A 135 -2.62 -12.41 -13.54
CA ARG A 135 -1.53 -13.36 -13.70
C ARG A 135 -1.62 -14.11 -15.03
N SER A 136 -2.82 -14.40 -15.52
CA SER A 136 -3.02 -15.07 -16.81
C SER A 136 -2.52 -14.21 -17.97
N GLU A 137 -2.82 -12.92 -17.95
CA GLU A 137 -2.32 -11.96 -18.95
C GLU A 137 -0.78 -11.88 -18.92
N PHE A 138 -0.20 -11.76 -17.73
CA PHE A 138 1.26 -11.79 -17.54
C PHE A 138 1.88 -13.07 -18.08
N MET A 139 1.31 -14.24 -17.77
CA MET A 139 1.82 -15.53 -18.25
C MET A 139 1.71 -15.72 -19.75
N SER A 140 0.71 -15.11 -20.39
CA SER A 140 0.61 -15.10 -21.84
C SER A 140 1.67 -14.19 -22.49
N ALA A 141 1.97 -13.05 -21.88
CA ALA A 141 2.91 -12.06 -22.42
C ALA A 141 4.38 -12.38 -22.11
N MET A 142 4.65 -12.91 -20.92
CA MET A 142 5.99 -13.23 -20.40
C MET A 142 5.97 -14.63 -19.77
N PRO A 143 5.92 -15.69 -20.60
CA PRO A 143 5.88 -17.06 -20.09
C PRO A 143 7.19 -17.44 -19.37
N PRO A 144 7.19 -18.41 -18.43
CA PRO A 144 8.32 -18.69 -17.56
C PRO A 144 9.65 -18.95 -18.28
N HIS A 145 9.62 -19.59 -19.44
CA HIS A 145 10.84 -19.84 -20.23
C HIS A 145 11.51 -18.55 -20.73
N THR A 146 10.74 -17.50 -21.03
CA THR A 146 11.31 -16.19 -21.40
C THR A 146 11.95 -15.48 -20.21
N LEU A 147 11.48 -15.77 -19.00
CA LEU A 147 11.98 -15.17 -17.76
C LEU A 147 13.22 -15.91 -17.23
N LEU A 148 13.28 -17.24 -17.38
CA LEU A 148 14.19 -18.10 -16.62
C LEU A 148 15.24 -18.83 -17.46
N ASP A 149 15.02 -19.15 -18.75
CA ASP A 149 15.89 -20.06 -19.52
C ASP A 149 17.35 -19.57 -19.65
N THR A 150 17.59 -18.26 -19.48
CA THR A 150 18.93 -17.65 -19.59
C THR A 150 19.46 -17.07 -18.28
N ALA A 151 18.72 -17.27 -17.19
CA ALA A 151 19.05 -16.71 -15.89
C ALA A 151 20.31 -17.36 -15.30
N LYS A 152 21.10 -16.59 -14.55
CA LYS A 152 22.26 -17.05 -13.77
C LYS A 152 22.00 -17.04 -12.27
N ASP A 153 21.16 -16.13 -11.80
CA ASP A 153 20.74 -16.00 -10.41
C ASP A 153 19.23 -15.74 -10.34
N ILE A 154 18.51 -16.62 -9.67
CA ILE A 154 17.07 -16.55 -9.46
C ILE A 154 16.80 -16.56 -7.96
N ARG A 155 16.02 -15.60 -7.48
CA ARG A 155 15.56 -15.52 -6.09
C ARG A 155 14.06 -15.37 -6.08
N ILE A 156 13.37 -16.26 -5.39
CA ILE A 156 11.91 -16.31 -5.38
C ILE A 156 11.42 -16.38 -3.94
N ALA A 157 10.50 -15.50 -3.57
CA ALA A 157 9.82 -15.52 -2.29
C ALA A 157 8.31 -15.41 -2.49
N GLY A 158 7.56 -16.27 -1.83
CA GLY A 158 6.11 -16.29 -1.92
C GLY A 158 5.51 -17.42 -1.10
N LEU A 159 4.24 -17.72 -1.34
CA LEU A 159 3.47 -18.75 -0.65
C LEU A 159 3.94 -20.15 -1.09
N SER A 160 3.49 -20.61 -2.26
CA SER A 160 3.81 -21.95 -2.78
C SER A 160 4.75 -21.95 -3.99
N LEU A 161 5.19 -20.78 -4.48
CA LEU A 161 6.09 -20.63 -5.62
C LEU A 161 5.61 -21.35 -6.91
N ASN A 162 4.31 -21.28 -7.21
CA ASN A 162 3.69 -22.01 -8.33
C ASN A 162 4.35 -21.75 -9.71
N LEU A 163 4.95 -20.57 -9.92
CA LEU A 163 5.65 -20.24 -11.16
C LEU A 163 6.74 -21.28 -11.49
N ILE A 164 7.59 -21.61 -10.52
CA ILE A 164 8.71 -22.54 -10.73
C ILE A 164 8.29 -24.00 -10.53
N CYS A 165 7.31 -24.27 -9.66
CA CYS A 165 6.92 -25.66 -9.33
C CYS A 165 5.84 -26.25 -10.24
N GLN A 166 4.99 -25.42 -10.87
CA GLN A 166 3.84 -25.91 -11.67
C GLN A 166 3.87 -25.43 -13.11
N GLN A 167 4.46 -24.25 -13.36
CA GLN A 167 4.41 -23.60 -14.67
C GLN A 167 5.74 -23.69 -15.44
N TYR A 168 6.80 -24.22 -14.80
CA TYR A 168 8.11 -24.42 -15.40
C TYR A 168 8.47 -25.91 -15.37
N ALA A 169 9.00 -26.42 -16.47
CA ALA A 169 9.23 -27.86 -16.63
C ALA A 169 10.42 -28.34 -15.78
N ASP A 170 10.26 -29.46 -15.05
CA ASP A 170 11.31 -30.07 -14.24
C ASP A 170 12.61 -30.32 -15.02
N THR A 171 12.51 -30.76 -16.28
CA THR A 171 13.66 -31.01 -17.15
C THR A 171 14.45 -29.75 -17.45
N LYS A 172 13.75 -28.62 -17.64
CA LYS A 172 14.34 -27.30 -17.85
C LYS A 172 14.94 -26.73 -16.57
N LEU A 173 14.28 -26.95 -15.43
CA LEU A 173 14.80 -26.56 -14.12
C LEU A 173 16.10 -27.29 -13.77
N ILE A 174 16.16 -28.60 -14.00
CA ILE A 174 17.38 -29.40 -13.82
C ILE A 174 18.48 -28.88 -14.75
N SER A 175 18.18 -28.67 -16.03
CA SER A 175 19.17 -28.16 -17.00
C SER A 175 19.74 -26.79 -16.61
N LEU A 176 18.93 -25.87 -16.07
CA LEU A 176 19.41 -24.59 -15.52
C LEU A 176 20.36 -24.78 -14.34
N LEU A 177 20.01 -25.66 -13.40
CA LEU A 177 20.83 -25.92 -12.21
C LEU A 177 22.16 -26.59 -12.59
N GLU A 178 22.13 -27.53 -13.53
CA GLU A 178 23.33 -28.18 -14.07
C GLU A 178 24.26 -27.20 -14.81
N SER A 179 23.69 -26.23 -15.54
CA SER A 179 24.46 -25.16 -16.19
C SER A 179 25.10 -24.17 -15.20
N GLY A 180 24.76 -24.28 -13.91
CA GLY A 180 25.33 -23.47 -12.83
C GLY A 180 24.47 -22.29 -12.39
N THR A 181 23.22 -22.21 -12.85
CA THR A 181 22.26 -21.21 -12.38
C THR A 181 22.00 -21.40 -10.90
N ARG A 182 22.10 -20.32 -10.11
CA ARG A 182 21.79 -20.37 -8.67
C ARG A 182 20.35 -19.97 -8.43
N ILE A 183 19.62 -20.80 -7.69
CA ILE A 183 18.21 -20.59 -7.38
C ILE A 183 18.03 -20.64 -5.86
N ARG A 184 17.42 -19.58 -5.31
CA ARG A 184 17.06 -19.46 -3.89
C ARG A 184 15.55 -19.31 -3.76
N CYS A 185 14.91 -20.26 -3.11
CA CYS A 185 13.46 -20.32 -2.96
C CYS A 185 13.06 -20.17 -1.49
N LEU A 186 12.17 -19.22 -1.22
CA LEU A 186 11.53 -19.01 0.08
C LEU A 186 10.04 -19.30 -0.01
N PHE A 187 9.63 -20.32 0.73
CA PHE A 187 8.23 -20.71 0.89
C PHE A 187 7.67 -20.13 2.18
N LEU A 188 6.37 -19.86 2.20
CA LEU A 188 5.69 -19.64 3.46
C LEU A 188 5.69 -20.96 4.25
N ASP A 189 6.02 -20.92 5.53
CA ASP A 189 6.06 -22.12 6.36
C ASP A 189 4.69 -22.81 6.41
N PRO A 190 4.55 -24.07 5.94
CA PRO A 190 3.28 -24.79 5.97
C PRO A 190 2.71 -25.02 7.37
N GLU A 191 3.55 -25.04 8.41
CA GLU A 191 3.12 -25.17 9.80
C GLU A 191 2.96 -23.82 10.52
N GLY A 192 3.34 -22.73 9.84
CA GLY A 192 3.39 -21.38 10.38
C GLY A 192 2.04 -20.73 10.63
N ASP A 193 2.02 -19.63 11.36
CA ASP A 193 0.78 -18.89 11.62
C ASP A 193 0.34 -18.02 10.44
N ALA A 194 1.29 -17.58 9.60
CA ALA A 194 1.00 -16.77 8.43
C ALA A 194 0.19 -17.52 7.36
N ILE A 195 0.48 -18.82 7.14
CA ILE A 195 -0.29 -19.62 6.16
C ILE A 195 -1.72 -19.88 6.67
N LYS A 196 -1.88 -20.15 7.97
CA LYS A 196 -3.20 -20.30 8.60
C LYS A 196 -4.01 -19.01 8.50
N ALA A 197 -3.36 -17.86 8.69
CA ALA A 197 -4.00 -16.55 8.50
C ALA A 197 -4.45 -16.37 7.06
N ARG A 198 -3.60 -16.72 6.10
CA ARG A 198 -3.92 -16.60 4.68
C ARG A 198 -5.08 -17.51 4.24
N GLU A 199 -5.13 -18.74 4.73
CA GLU A 199 -6.24 -19.65 4.45
C GLU A 199 -7.58 -19.10 4.94
N ARG A 200 -7.59 -18.44 6.11
CA ARG A 200 -8.77 -17.74 6.63
C ARG A 200 -9.17 -16.54 5.77
N GLU A 201 -8.21 -15.75 5.29
CA GLU A 201 -8.48 -14.59 4.42
C GLU A 201 -9.16 -15.02 3.12
N GLU A 202 -8.69 -16.09 2.48
CA GLU A 202 -9.23 -16.56 1.20
C GLU A 202 -10.57 -17.32 1.34
N GLY A 203 -11.06 -17.52 2.57
CA GLY A 203 -12.35 -18.16 2.83
C GLY A 203 -12.40 -19.66 2.52
N HIS A 204 -11.25 -20.34 2.50
CA HIS A 204 -11.21 -21.78 2.20
C HIS A 204 -11.52 -22.62 3.46
N PRO A 205 -12.36 -23.67 3.36
CA PRO A 205 -12.75 -24.52 4.49
C PRO A 205 -11.72 -25.60 4.89
N GLY A 206 -10.49 -25.59 4.36
CA GLY A 206 -9.48 -26.61 4.68
C GLY A 206 -8.04 -26.20 4.32
N PRO A 207 -7.03 -27.03 4.68
CA PRO A 207 -5.59 -26.70 4.62
C PRO A 207 -5.02 -26.75 3.19
N GLN A 208 -5.73 -26.18 2.22
CA GLN A 208 -5.39 -26.30 0.80
C GLN A 208 -4.06 -25.62 0.46
N LEU A 209 -3.81 -24.44 1.03
CA LEU A 209 -2.57 -23.69 0.77
C LEU A 209 -1.40 -24.38 1.44
N ARG A 210 -1.60 -24.90 2.66
CA ARG A 210 -0.61 -25.75 3.34
C ARG A 210 -0.23 -26.97 2.50
N VAL A 211 -1.21 -27.79 2.11
CA VAL A 211 -0.96 -29.02 1.33
C VAL A 211 -0.26 -28.71 0.01
N LEU A 212 -0.70 -27.67 -0.70
CA LEU A 212 -0.06 -27.24 -1.95
C LEU A 212 1.42 -26.84 -1.75
N THR A 213 1.68 -26.11 -0.67
CA THR A 213 3.03 -25.62 -0.35
C THR A 213 3.96 -26.77 0.02
N GLU A 214 3.49 -27.72 0.84
CA GLU A 214 4.23 -28.94 1.16
C GLU A 214 4.57 -29.74 -0.10
N MET A 215 3.59 -29.95 -1.00
CA MET A 215 3.81 -30.65 -2.27
C MET A 215 4.89 -29.97 -3.12
N ASN A 216 4.83 -28.64 -3.26
CA ASN A 216 5.79 -27.87 -4.04
C ASN A 216 7.20 -27.86 -3.41
N ILE A 217 7.29 -27.86 -2.08
CA ILE A 217 8.58 -28.04 -1.37
C ILE A 217 9.17 -29.42 -1.69
N GLN A 218 8.38 -30.48 -1.60
CA GLN A 218 8.85 -31.84 -1.90
C GLN A 218 9.26 -32.01 -3.37
N LEU A 219 8.58 -31.32 -4.30
CA LEU A 219 9.00 -31.28 -5.70
C LEU A 219 10.41 -30.70 -5.84
N LEU A 220 10.69 -29.52 -5.26
CA LEU A 220 12.03 -28.93 -5.37
C LEU A 220 13.11 -29.71 -4.62
N ARG A 221 12.77 -30.38 -3.51
CA ARG A 221 13.70 -31.31 -2.84
C ARG A 221 14.09 -32.46 -3.76
N ARG A 222 13.11 -33.10 -4.42
CA ARG A 222 13.38 -34.16 -5.40
C ARG A 222 14.21 -33.67 -6.59
N VAL A 223 13.98 -32.44 -7.07
CA VAL A 223 14.82 -31.83 -8.10
C VAL A 223 16.26 -31.67 -7.59
N ARG A 224 16.46 -31.13 -6.38
CA ARG A 224 17.79 -30.99 -5.75
C ARG A 224 18.50 -32.33 -5.62
N ASP A 225 17.80 -33.39 -5.21
CA ASP A 225 18.39 -34.71 -4.97
C ASP A 225 18.86 -35.40 -6.26
N ARG A 226 18.20 -35.09 -7.39
CA ARG A 226 18.55 -35.58 -8.73
C ARG A 226 19.78 -34.90 -9.33
N LEU A 227 20.22 -33.76 -8.78
CA LEU A 227 21.39 -33.06 -9.29
C LEU A 227 22.69 -33.79 -8.92
N PRO A 228 23.74 -33.65 -9.76
CA PRO A 228 25.10 -34.00 -9.39
C PRO A 228 25.51 -33.38 -8.05
N ALA A 229 26.33 -34.07 -7.26
CA ALA A 229 26.67 -33.65 -5.90
C ALA A 229 27.28 -32.24 -5.85
N ASP A 230 28.12 -31.89 -6.83
CA ASP A 230 28.75 -30.57 -6.99
C ASP A 230 27.77 -29.46 -7.41
N LYS A 231 26.55 -29.81 -7.81
CA LYS A 231 25.51 -28.88 -8.26
C LYS A 231 24.36 -28.72 -7.26
N ARG A 232 24.27 -29.54 -6.21
CA ARG A 232 23.16 -29.47 -5.23
C ARG A 232 23.03 -28.12 -4.54
N ASP A 233 24.15 -27.45 -4.27
CA ASP A 233 24.19 -26.10 -3.67
C ASP A 233 23.69 -25.00 -4.61
N CYS A 234 23.47 -25.30 -5.90
CA CYS A 234 22.84 -24.37 -6.82
C CYS A 234 21.35 -24.17 -6.50
N LEU A 235 20.70 -25.08 -5.76
CA LEU A 235 19.31 -24.95 -5.33
C LEU A 235 19.21 -24.89 -3.79
N ALA A 236 18.97 -23.69 -3.27
CA ALA A 236 18.78 -23.46 -1.84
C ALA A 236 17.31 -23.19 -1.52
N LEU A 237 16.79 -23.88 -0.51
CA LEU A 237 15.38 -23.83 -0.09
C LEU A 237 15.30 -23.34 1.36
N GLY A 238 14.32 -22.51 1.66
CA GLY A 238 14.02 -22.10 3.02
C GLY A 238 12.54 -21.76 3.22
N THR A 239 12.13 -21.67 4.49
CA THR A 239 10.80 -21.22 4.89
C THR A 239 10.86 -19.97 5.75
N TYR A 240 9.82 -19.14 5.67
CA TYR A 240 9.61 -17.99 6.55
C TYR A 240 8.17 -18.00 7.07
N ASP A 241 7.94 -17.45 8.25
CA ASP A 241 6.61 -17.34 8.86
C ASP A 241 6.30 -15.87 9.18
N GLN A 242 5.98 -15.11 8.13
CA GLN A 242 5.58 -13.70 8.24
C GLN A 242 4.40 -13.45 7.29
N THR A 243 3.59 -12.43 7.59
CA THR A 243 2.47 -12.03 6.71
C THR A 243 2.95 -11.75 5.29
N ILE A 244 2.48 -12.56 4.35
CA ILE A 244 2.79 -12.42 2.94
C ILE A 244 2.07 -11.24 2.33
N ARG A 245 2.78 -10.47 1.50
CA ARG A 245 2.23 -9.30 0.79
C ARG A 245 2.45 -9.38 -0.70
N PHE A 246 3.56 -9.96 -1.12
CA PHE A 246 3.93 -10.12 -2.51
C PHE A 246 4.50 -11.51 -2.77
N ASN A 247 4.18 -12.07 -3.93
CA ASN A 247 5.01 -13.04 -4.61
C ASN A 247 6.07 -12.26 -5.40
N VAL A 248 7.34 -12.54 -5.13
CA VAL A 248 8.48 -11.81 -5.69
C VAL A 248 9.38 -12.80 -6.43
N VAL A 249 9.69 -12.49 -7.69
CA VAL A 249 10.69 -13.20 -8.50
C VAL A 249 11.75 -12.20 -8.91
N LEU A 250 13.01 -12.43 -8.54
CA LEU A 250 14.15 -11.60 -8.88
C LEU A 250 15.08 -12.42 -9.78
N VAL A 251 15.47 -11.88 -10.93
CA VAL A 251 16.34 -12.53 -11.90
C VAL A 251 17.53 -11.62 -12.25
N ASP A 252 18.75 -12.15 -12.10
CA ASP A 252 20.02 -11.55 -12.55
C ASP A 252 20.29 -10.12 -12.10
N LYS A 253 19.82 -9.74 -10.91
CA LYS A 253 19.88 -8.35 -10.41
C LYS A 253 19.22 -7.33 -11.35
N ARG A 254 18.44 -7.78 -12.33
CA ARG A 254 17.93 -6.95 -13.43
C ARG A 254 16.42 -6.91 -13.46
N LEU A 255 15.75 -8.06 -13.35
CA LEU A 255 14.31 -8.18 -13.52
C LEU A 255 13.65 -8.55 -12.19
N CYS A 256 12.60 -7.84 -11.83
CA CYS A 256 11.75 -8.13 -10.68
C CYS A 256 10.30 -8.26 -11.14
N ILE A 257 9.67 -9.37 -10.77
CA ILE A 257 8.24 -9.59 -10.92
C ILE A 257 7.63 -9.53 -9.52
N ALA A 258 6.72 -8.59 -9.30
CA ALA A 258 6.02 -8.43 -8.04
C ALA A 258 4.51 -8.59 -8.25
N GLN A 259 3.90 -9.50 -7.50
CA GLN A 259 2.46 -9.77 -7.55
C GLN A 259 1.89 -9.70 -6.14
N PRO A 260 0.95 -8.80 -5.83
CA PRO A 260 0.39 -8.69 -4.49
C PRO A 260 -0.51 -9.89 -4.17
N TYR A 261 -0.51 -10.31 -2.90
CA TYR A 261 -1.51 -11.21 -2.36
C TYR A 261 -2.75 -10.40 -1.98
N LEU A 262 -3.79 -10.47 -2.80
CA LEU A 262 -5.05 -9.76 -2.57
C LEU A 262 -5.91 -10.51 -1.54
N PRO A 263 -6.61 -9.85 -0.60
CA PRO A 263 -7.37 -10.53 0.45
C PRO A 263 -8.48 -11.46 -0.05
N THR A 264 -9.24 -11.04 -1.07
CA THR A 264 -10.45 -11.73 -1.54
C THR A 264 -10.39 -12.24 -2.97
N ALA A 265 -9.32 -11.92 -3.71
CA ALA A 265 -9.15 -12.36 -5.08
C ALA A 265 -8.19 -13.57 -5.12
N ARG A 266 -8.58 -14.62 -5.86
CA ARG A 266 -7.69 -15.76 -6.10
C ARG A 266 -6.43 -15.29 -6.81
N GLY A 267 -5.30 -15.95 -6.59
CA GLY A 267 -4.00 -15.54 -7.15
C GLY A 267 -3.97 -15.36 -8.69
N VAL A 268 -4.94 -15.92 -9.43
CA VAL A 268 -5.10 -15.74 -10.88
C VAL A 268 -5.47 -14.29 -11.25
N GLU A 269 -6.26 -13.62 -10.40
CA GLU A 269 -6.73 -12.24 -10.60
C GLU A 269 -5.77 -11.20 -10.04
N SER A 270 -4.64 -11.64 -9.46
CA SER A 270 -3.63 -10.72 -8.94
C SER A 270 -2.94 -9.98 -10.11
N PRO A 271 -2.88 -8.64 -10.07
CA PRO A 271 -2.12 -7.88 -11.05
C PRO A 271 -0.62 -8.21 -10.94
N THR A 272 0.11 -8.03 -12.02
CA THR A 272 1.56 -8.27 -12.05
C THR A 272 2.29 -7.00 -12.43
N VAL A 273 3.23 -6.58 -11.59
CA VAL A 273 4.12 -5.46 -11.86
C VAL A 273 5.47 -6.01 -12.31
N VAL A 274 5.90 -5.60 -13.50
CA VAL A 274 7.22 -5.92 -14.06
C VAL A 274 8.13 -4.73 -13.86
N ILE A 275 9.26 -4.96 -13.21
CA ILE A 275 10.20 -3.95 -12.76
C ILE A 275 11.57 -4.31 -13.32
N GLU A 276 12.22 -3.38 -14.00
CA GLU A 276 13.61 -3.56 -14.45
C GLU A 276 14.53 -2.60 -13.69
N GLN A 277 15.66 -3.11 -13.19
CA GLN A 277 16.67 -2.29 -12.54
C GLN A 277 17.27 -1.32 -13.55
N ARG A 278 16.99 -0.02 -13.39
CA ARG A 278 17.62 1.05 -14.17
C ARG A 278 18.71 1.77 -13.42
N THR A 279 18.54 1.90 -12.11
CA THR A 279 19.48 2.60 -11.23
C THR A 279 19.98 1.64 -10.16
N PRO A 280 21.27 1.28 -10.13
CA PRO A 280 21.81 0.38 -9.12
C PRO A 280 21.52 0.91 -7.69
N ASN A 281 21.18 0.00 -6.78
CA ASN A 281 20.97 0.26 -5.35
C ASN A 281 19.88 1.28 -4.98
N THR A 282 19.02 1.68 -5.92
CA THR A 282 17.88 2.56 -5.67
C THR A 282 16.67 2.08 -6.46
N GLY A 283 15.50 2.67 -6.20
CA GLY A 283 14.28 2.36 -6.93
C GLY A 283 13.61 1.05 -6.52
N LEU A 284 12.61 0.63 -7.28
CA LEU A 284 11.69 -0.44 -6.88
C LEU A 284 12.37 -1.81 -6.84
N TYR A 285 13.33 -2.06 -7.73
CA TYR A 285 14.10 -3.30 -7.71
C TYR A 285 14.82 -3.45 -6.37
N ALA A 286 15.51 -2.39 -5.91
CA ALA A 286 16.26 -2.41 -4.66
C ALA A 286 15.33 -2.66 -3.45
N THR A 287 14.11 -2.11 -3.47
CA THR A 287 13.11 -2.38 -2.43
C THR A 287 12.72 -3.86 -2.35
N PHE A 288 12.40 -4.50 -3.48
CA PHE A 288 12.03 -5.93 -3.47
C PHE A 288 13.22 -6.85 -3.20
N GLU A 289 14.42 -6.44 -3.61
CA GLU A 289 15.68 -7.08 -3.25
C GLU A 289 15.91 -7.07 -1.72
N GLU A 290 15.72 -5.93 -1.07
CA GLU A 290 15.83 -5.80 0.39
C GLU A 290 14.79 -6.62 1.15
N ILE A 291 13.55 -6.68 0.63
CA ILE A 291 12.49 -7.55 1.17
C ILE A 291 12.95 -9.01 1.10
N PHE A 292 13.42 -9.47 -0.06
CA PHE A 292 13.92 -10.83 -0.21
C PHE A 292 15.09 -11.10 0.75
N ALA A 293 16.07 -10.20 0.81
CA ALA A 293 17.26 -10.36 1.66
C ALA A 293 16.90 -10.44 3.15
N THR A 294 15.97 -9.61 3.61
CA THR A 294 15.44 -9.64 4.98
C THR A 294 14.76 -10.96 5.29
N LEU A 295 13.86 -11.43 4.40
CA LEU A 295 13.18 -12.72 4.55
C LEU A 295 14.18 -13.88 4.55
N TRP A 296 15.17 -13.85 3.66
CA TRP A 296 16.19 -14.88 3.54
C TRP A 296 17.02 -14.99 4.81
N LYS A 297 17.47 -13.84 5.35
CA LYS A 297 18.25 -13.79 6.60
C LYS A 297 17.49 -14.36 7.80
N ALA A 298 16.18 -14.17 7.85
CA ALA A 298 15.30 -14.68 8.91
C ALA A 298 14.75 -16.09 8.64
N SER A 299 15.05 -16.68 7.47
CA SER A 299 14.46 -17.95 7.05
C SER A 299 15.08 -19.16 7.76
N ARG A 300 14.32 -20.26 7.79
CA ARG A 300 14.81 -21.58 8.20
C ARG A 300 15.14 -22.41 6.96
N PRO A 301 16.37 -22.94 6.81
CA PRO A 301 16.74 -23.76 5.65
C PRO A 301 16.03 -25.14 5.65
N LEU A 302 15.85 -25.73 4.46
CA LEU A 302 15.15 -27.02 4.22
C LEU A 302 16.02 -28.12 3.59
#